data_AF-A0A7M2SW71-F1
#
_entry.id   AF-A0A7M2SW71-F1
#
_cell.length_a   1.000
_cell.length_b   1.000
_cell.length_c   1.000
_cell.angle_alpha   90.00
_cell.angle_beta   90.00
_cell.angle_gamma   90.00
#
_symmetry.space_group_name_H-M   'P 1'
#
loop_
_entity.id
_entity.type
_entity.pdbx_description
1 polymer ?
#
loop_
_entity_poly.entity_id
_entity_poly.type
_entity_poly.pdbx_seq_one_letter_code
_entity_poly.pdbx_strand_id
1 'polypeptide(L)'
;MILLAGAEKTGKSRLAAEGTASELLGMTLWIEIGGSEGTADYYGRLPGANYEIVNHDGSYQDILDAVRWAVAQPPAVEGKRNMIVLDNFTNLWDMLSDEQALYARWRAEKKANEQRRRGPNPDLPVTVDPDLWNRAKDRWGEILWHLRRHSGPVILIARQELVTAFENDKPTRDKTRKTKAEKNLPAAVDAIVELHALGEAYLTGVRTLHWDVMPGQSERFEDFSIDALLRRMGFQEAAAARQVTEARPEAYLDEQQRQRPQQNQQQRQRPPQQRQAPAQRGERPKLTGDQAVELIRRALADESNPEAELQGVRETWGIVTLQQIPTRTQQWGEMSADDLITRSLAYAKGRAEWKRQQSADGQAEQTSAPAAPPPGAAAADGAREHQVHEESEPPADDDAPPPPDPQAEEPPLDESPEDTSAAEEPQDVPAARPPAVPRAPRRPRNEAIALRALNAEADVQARIKMMTVGEHLEPISEAGDPPMTVLRDYLQQHRPAIIAQLEQEGHTELAAYYRNAPTVDPQIQEKFAPYFAGAPAGQ
;
A
#
# COMPACT_ATOMS: atom_id res chain seq x y z
N MET A 1 -17.39 4.42 12.80
CA MET A 1 -17.01 3.99 11.44
C MET A 1 -17.35 2.52 11.27
N ILE A 2 -17.96 2.14 10.16
CA ILE A 2 -18.46 0.80 9.84
C ILE A 2 -17.85 0.40 8.50
N LEU A 3 -17.27 -0.78 8.42
CA LEU A 3 -16.74 -1.36 7.18
C LEU A 3 -17.79 -2.27 6.55
N LEU A 4 -18.26 -1.93 5.34
CA LEU A 4 -19.03 -2.83 4.48
C LEU A 4 -18.04 -3.48 3.50
N ALA A 5 -17.64 -4.71 3.79
CA ALA A 5 -16.73 -5.49 2.99
C ALA A 5 -17.50 -6.53 2.16
N GLY A 6 -16.98 -6.96 1.02
CA GLY A 6 -17.57 -8.05 0.23
C GLY A 6 -17.16 -8.05 -1.23
N ALA A 7 -17.43 -9.14 -1.93
CA ALA A 7 -17.15 -9.26 -3.37
C ALA A 7 -17.92 -8.22 -4.20
N GLU A 8 -17.63 -8.11 -5.50
CA GLU A 8 -18.41 -7.24 -6.38
C GLU A 8 -19.86 -7.71 -6.51
N LYS A 9 -20.78 -6.77 -6.74
CA LYS A 9 -22.23 -7.02 -6.93
C LYS A 9 -22.97 -7.63 -5.72
N THR A 10 -22.36 -7.72 -4.53
CA THR A 10 -23.03 -8.17 -3.28
C THR A 10 -23.96 -7.14 -2.62
N GLY A 11 -24.21 -5.99 -3.25
CA GLY A 11 -25.20 -5.01 -2.78
C GLY A 11 -24.70 -3.95 -1.78
N LYS A 12 -23.39 -3.85 -1.51
CA LYS A 12 -22.80 -2.88 -0.55
C LYS A 12 -23.34 -1.44 -0.69
N SER A 13 -23.23 -0.87 -1.89
CA SER A 13 -23.66 0.49 -2.21
C SER A 13 -25.18 0.66 -2.08
N ARG A 14 -25.96 -0.33 -2.52
CA ARG A 14 -27.41 -0.37 -2.32
C ARG A 14 -27.76 -0.30 -0.83
N LEU A 15 -27.15 -1.13 0.01
CA LEU A 15 -27.42 -1.17 1.45
C LEU A 15 -26.99 0.13 2.17
N ALA A 16 -25.90 0.77 1.72
CA ALA A 16 -25.52 2.09 2.21
C ALA A 16 -26.56 3.17 1.83
N ALA A 17 -27.07 3.14 0.59
CA ALA A 17 -28.12 4.04 0.11
C ALA A 17 -29.47 3.83 0.83
N GLU A 18 -29.91 2.58 0.99
CA GLU A 18 -31.08 2.22 1.81
C GLU A 18 -30.90 2.65 3.27
N GLY A 19 -29.68 2.55 3.79
CA GLY A 19 -29.30 3.04 5.12
C GLY A 19 -29.49 4.54 5.35
N THR A 20 -29.46 5.36 4.29
CA THR A 20 -29.66 6.82 4.40
C THR A 20 -31.08 7.22 4.76
N ALA A 21 -32.06 6.31 4.60
CA ALA A 21 -33.45 6.49 5.02
C ALA A 21 -33.65 6.37 6.54
N SER A 22 -32.63 6.01 7.32
CA SER A 22 -32.74 5.79 8.77
C SER A 22 -33.16 7.06 9.52
N GLU A 23 -34.22 6.95 10.32
CA GLU A 23 -34.71 8.04 11.17
C GLU A 23 -33.69 8.52 12.21
N LEU A 24 -32.62 7.76 12.49
CA LEU A 24 -31.54 8.16 13.39
C LEU A 24 -30.61 9.22 12.77
N LEU A 25 -30.69 9.44 11.46
CA LEU A 25 -29.76 10.27 10.69
C LEU A 25 -30.33 11.65 10.34
N GLY A 26 -29.43 12.62 10.18
CA GLY A 26 -29.68 13.93 9.59
C GLY A 26 -29.55 13.86 8.07
N MET A 27 -28.58 14.59 7.51
CA MET A 27 -28.18 14.44 6.10
C MET A 27 -27.14 13.31 5.96
N THR A 28 -27.12 12.60 4.83
CA THR A 28 -25.97 11.75 4.47
C THR A 28 -25.13 12.43 3.39
N LEU A 29 -23.80 12.38 3.52
CA LEU A 29 -22.84 12.94 2.56
C LEU A 29 -22.08 11.80 1.88
N TRP A 30 -22.15 11.72 0.56
CA TRP A 30 -21.63 10.60 -0.24
C TRP A 30 -20.42 11.04 -1.07
N ILE A 31 -19.29 10.35 -0.94
CA ILE A 31 -18.03 10.61 -1.66
C ILE A 31 -17.72 9.39 -2.55
N GLU A 32 -17.87 9.51 -3.87
CA GLU A 32 -17.69 8.40 -4.82
C GLU A 32 -16.29 8.37 -5.47
N ILE A 33 -15.36 7.63 -4.85
CA ILE A 33 -13.95 7.57 -5.24
C ILE A 33 -13.78 6.59 -6.41
N GLY A 34 -13.36 7.12 -7.57
CA GLY A 34 -13.19 6.34 -8.81
C GLY A 34 -14.51 5.96 -9.49
N GLY A 35 -15.57 6.74 -9.25
CA GLY A 35 -16.93 6.51 -9.76
C GLY A 35 -17.11 6.79 -11.26
N SER A 36 -16.49 5.99 -12.13
CA SER A 36 -16.76 6.03 -13.58
C SER A 36 -18.14 5.46 -13.99
N GLU A 37 -18.98 5.08 -13.01
CA GLU A 37 -20.26 4.40 -13.22
C GLU A 37 -21.48 5.19 -12.68
N GLY A 38 -21.28 6.32 -11.99
CA GLY A 38 -22.38 7.14 -11.43
C GLY A 38 -23.21 6.39 -10.40
N THR A 39 -22.55 5.66 -9.50
CA THR A 39 -23.16 4.69 -8.58
C THR A 39 -24.11 5.39 -7.58
N ALA A 40 -23.68 6.54 -7.06
CA ALA A 40 -24.43 7.38 -6.16
C ALA A 40 -25.68 7.99 -6.85
N ASP A 41 -25.54 8.51 -8.07
CA ASP A 41 -26.68 9.00 -8.87
C ASP A 41 -27.68 7.89 -9.20
N TYR A 42 -27.21 6.66 -9.38
CA TYR A 42 -28.08 5.51 -9.63
C TYR A 42 -28.92 5.15 -8.41
N TYR A 43 -28.28 4.99 -7.24
CA TYR A 43 -28.97 4.58 -6.02
C TYR A 43 -29.77 5.70 -5.35
N GLY A 44 -29.58 6.98 -5.74
CA GLY A 44 -30.42 8.10 -5.29
C GLY A 44 -31.88 7.99 -5.74
N ARG A 45 -32.19 7.05 -6.64
CA ARG A 45 -33.54 6.70 -7.09
C ARG A 45 -34.25 5.68 -6.18
N LEU A 46 -33.59 5.16 -5.14
CA LEU A 46 -34.20 4.23 -4.20
C LEU A 46 -35.22 4.97 -3.30
N PRO A 47 -36.42 4.39 -3.04
CA PRO A 47 -37.41 5.00 -2.17
C PRO A 47 -36.85 5.29 -0.77
N GLY A 48 -36.92 6.56 -0.35
CA GLY A 48 -36.42 7.02 0.96
C GLY A 48 -34.92 7.34 1.02
N ALA A 49 -34.15 7.12 -0.05
CA ALA A 49 -32.74 7.54 -0.08
C ALA A 49 -32.61 9.06 0.09
N ASN A 50 -31.71 9.48 0.98
CA ASN A 50 -31.54 10.87 1.42
C ASN A 50 -30.05 11.18 1.62
N TYR A 51 -29.38 11.55 0.52
CA TYR A 51 -27.98 11.96 0.54
C TYR A 51 -27.64 13.04 -0.49
N GLU A 52 -26.59 13.78 -0.20
CA GLU A 52 -25.94 14.73 -1.10
C GLU A 52 -24.61 14.14 -1.59
N ILE A 53 -24.34 14.25 -2.90
CA ILE A 53 -23.09 13.78 -3.51
C ILE A 53 -22.04 14.90 -3.40
N VAL A 54 -20.95 14.61 -2.70
CA VAL A 54 -19.82 15.52 -2.51
C VAL A 54 -18.83 15.29 -3.66
N ASN A 55 -18.84 16.22 -4.61
CA ASN A 55 -18.01 16.17 -5.81
C ASN A 55 -16.51 16.31 -5.49
N HIS A 56 -15.66 15.68 -6.31
CA HIS A 56 -14.21 15.90 -6.33
C HIS A 56 -13.63 15.57 -7.72
N ASP A 57 -12.46 16.13 -8.06
CA ASP A 57 -11.73 15.86 -9.31
C ASP A 57 -11.08 14.45 -9.37
N GLY A 58 -11.09 13.71 -8.27
CA GLY A 58 -10.50 12.39 -8.13
C GLY A 58 -9.00 12.40 -7.76
N SER A 59 -8.40 13.57 -7.57
CA SER A 59 -7.08 13.69 -6.95
C SER A 59 -7.16 13.43 -5.45
N TYR A 60 -6.07 12.94 -4.86
CA TYR A 60 -6.00 12.73 -3.40
C TYR A 60 -6.32 13.99 -2.59
N GLN A 61 -5.88 15.17 -3.05
CA GLN A 61 -6.05 16.40 -2.30
C GLN A 61 -7.52 16.83 -2.27
N ASP A 62 -8.22 16.74 -3.39
CA ASP A 62 -9.63 17.11 -3.47
C ASP A 62 -10.53 16.06 -2.78
N ILE A 63 -10.19 14.77 -2.85
CA ILE A 63 -10.80 13.71 -2.02
C ILE A 63 -10.62 14.00 -0.52
N LEU A 64 -9.43 14.42 -0.11
CA LEU A 64 -9.11 14.77 1.27
C LEU A 64 -9.87 16.02 1.74
N ASP A 65 -9.98 17.04 0.89
CA ASP A 65 -10.70 18.27 1.21
C ASP A 65 -12.24 18.08 1.16
N ALA A 66 -12.76 17.20 0.30
CA ALA A 66 -14.14 16.70 0.35
C ALA A 66 -14.43 15.95 1.67
N VAL A 67 -13.53 15.08 2.12
CA VAL A 67 -13.62 14.42 3.45
C VAL A 67 -13.58 15.45 4.58
N ARG A 68 -12.68 16.44 4.53
CA ARG A 68 -12.59 17.52 5.52
C ARG A 68 -13.88 18.36 5.57
N TRP A 69 -14.41 18.73 4.42
CA TRP A 69 -15.67 19.45 4.27
C TRP A 69 -16.85 18.65 4.84
N ALA A 70 -16.95 17.36 4.53
CA ALA A 70 -18.03 16.50 5.01
C ALA A 70 -17.99 16.29 6.54
N VAL A 71 -16.80 16.10 7.12
CA VAL A 71 -16.60 16.01 8.58
C VAL A 71 -16.88 17.34 9.29
N ALA A 72 -16.70 18.48 8.59
CA ALA A 72 -16.97 19.80 9.14
C ALA A 72 -18.45 20.23 9.06
N GLN A 73 -19.33 19.49 8.35
CA GLN A 73 -20.73 19.88 8.22
C GLN A 73 -21.48 19.79 9.56
N PRO A 74 -22.22 20.84 9.97
CA PRO A 74 -23.07 20.78 11.15
C PRO A 74 -24.22 19.77 10.94
N PRO A 75 -24.80 19.21 12.01
CA PRO A 75 -26.00 18.40 11.92
C PRO A 75 -27.12 19.11 11.15
N ALA A 76 -27.58 18.53 10.04
CA ALA A 76 -28.61 19.12 9.19
C ALA A 76 -30.02 19.08 9.84
N VAL A 77 -30.19 18.25 10.88
CA VAL A 77 -31.41 18.11 11.67
C VAL A 77 -31.02 18.14 13.15
N GLU A 78 -31.72 18.94 13.95
CA GLU A 78 -31.45 19.07 15.38
C GLU A 78 -31.57 17.71 16.11
N GLY A 79 -30.67 17.47 17.08
CA GLY A 79 -30.58 16.22 17.82
C GLY A 79 -29.97 15.03 17.06
N LYS A 80 -30.10 14.98 15.73
CA LYS A 80 -29.57 13.90 14.89
C LYS A 80 -28.10 14.08 14.52
N ARG A 81 -27.53 13.13 13.77
CA ARG A 81 -26.16 13.21 13.23
C ARG A 81 -26.16 12.95 11.74
N ASN A 82 -25.32 13.68 11.01
CA ASN A 82 -25.10 13.39 9.60
C ASN A 82 -24.35 12.05 9.46
N MET A 83 -24.54 11.33 8.36
CA MET A 83 -23.73 10.16 7.99
C MET A 83 -22.75 10.53 6.87
N ILE A 84 -21.60 9.86 6.80
CA ILE A 84 -20.69 9.95 5.65
C ILE A 84 -20.57 8.56 5.01
N VAL A 85 -20.60 8.49 3.67
CA VAL A 85 -20.34 7.26 2.90
C VAL A 85 -19.16 7.51 1.97
N LEU A 86 -18.16 6.62 1.99
CA LEU A 86 -17.10 6.57 0.97
C LEU A 86 -17.26 5.31 0.12
N ASP A 87 -17.59 5.48 -1.15
CA ASP A 87 -17.77 4.40 -2.14
C ASP A 87 -16.76 4.53 -3.29
N ASN A 88 -15.66 3.77 -3.36
CA ASN A 88 -15.21 2.75 -2.41
C ASN A 88 -13.79 3.03 -1.92
N PHE A 89 -13.57 2.67 -0.67
CA PHE A 89 -12.32 2.80 0.05
C PHE A 89 -11.20 1.89 -0.52
N THR A 90 -11.56 0.92 -1.36
CA THR A 90 -10.61 0.11 -2.15
C THR A 90 -9.97 0.95 -3.27
N ASN A 91 -10.77 1.68 -4.07
CA ASN A 91 -10.26 2.56 -5.13
C ASN A 91 -9.27 3.61 -4.57
N LEU A 92 -9.53 4.15 -3.37
CA LEU A 92 -8.60 5.05 -2.66
C LEU A 92 -7.24 4.39 -2.36
N TRP A 93 -7.23 3.13 -1.93
CA TRP A 93 -6.00 2.39 -1.64
C TRP A 93 -5.23 2.02 -2.91
N ASP A 94 -5.94 1.59 -3.96
CA ASP A 94 -5.36 1.28 -5.26
C ASP A 94 -4.73 2.54 -5.88
N MET A 95 -5.43 3.68 -5.90
CA MET A 95 -4.92 4.98 -6.35
C MET A 95 -3.64 5.40 -5.60
N LEU A 96 -3.64 5.31 -4.26
CA LEU A 96 -2.45 5.66 -3.45
C LEU A 96 -1.26 4.73 -3.75
N SER A 97 -1.51 3.46 -4.07
CA SER A 97 -0.49 2.47 -4.42
C SER A 97 0.08 2.71 -5.81
N ASP A 98 -0.78 2.96 -6.81
CA ASP A 98 -0.38 3.25 -8.19
C ASP A 98 0.40 4.56 -8.29
N GLU A 99 0.04 5.59 -7.50
CA GLU A 99 0.83 6.82 -7.39
C GLU A 99 2.27 6.53 -6.94
N GLN A 100 2.47 5.58 -6.01
CA GLN A 100 3.82 5.20 -5.58
C GLN A 100 4.58 4.44 -6.67
N ALA A 101 3.91 3.58 -7.44
CA ALA A 101 4.50 2.89 -8.58
C ALA A 101 4.95 3.89 -9.67
N LEU A 102 4.14 4.93 -9.93
CA LEU A 102 4.48 6.02 -10.85
C LEU A 102 5.68 6.84 -10.33
N TYR A 103 5.71 7.22 -9.05
CA TYR A 103 6.86 7.92 -8.46
C TYR A 103 8.13 7.08 -8.46
N ALA A 104 8.06 5.77 -8.18
CA ALA A 104 9.19 4.86 -8.24
C ALA A 104 9.75 4.76 -9.68
N ARG A 105 8.87 4.64 -10.69
CA ARG A 105 9.25 4.65 -12.10
C ARG A 105 9.89 5.97 -12.52
N TRP A 106 9.34 7.11 -12.08
CA TRP A 106 9.91 8.44 -12.34
C TRP A 106 11.30 8.62 -11.69
N ARG A 107 11.49 8.19 -10.43
CA ARG A 107 12.80 8.15 -9.75
C ARG A 107 13.80 7.32 -10.56
N ALA A 108 13.38 6.15 -11.04
CA ALA A 108 14.23 5.24 -11.81
C ALA A 108 14.59 5.80 -13.20
N GLU A 109 13.65 6.42 -13.94
CA GLU A 109 13.95 7.13 -15.19
C GLU A 109 14.92 8.31 -14.97
N LYS A 110 14.68 9.13 -13.94
CA LYS A 110 15.56 10.25 -13.60
C LYS A 110 17.00 9.79 -13.30
N LYS A 111 17.15 8.80 -12.42
CA LYS A 111 18.44 8.20 -12.04
C LYS A 111 19.15 7.54 -13.23
N ALA A 112 18.41 6.91 -14.13
CA ALA A 112 18.99 6.35 -15.35
C ALA A 112 19.52 7.44 -16.29
N ASN A 113 18.75 8.52 -16.52
CA ASN A 113 19.16 9.65 -17.34
C ASN A 113 20.41 10.35 -16.76
N GLU A 114 20.42 10.62 -15.44
CA GLU A 114 21.58 11.18 -14.72
C GLU A 114 22.84 10.30 -14.89
N GLN A 115 22.69 8.98 -14.82
CA GLN A 115 23.78 8.01 -15.01
C GLN A 115 24.08 7.68 -16.49
N ARG A 116 23.40 8.34 -17.45
CA ARG A 116 23.48 8.06 -18.90
C ARG A 116 23.24 6.59 -19.27
N ARG A 117 22.38 5.92 -18.49
CA ARG A 117 21.96 4.52 -18.65
C ARG A 117 20.60 4.43 -19.34
N ARG A 118 20.28 3.28 -19.94
CA ARG A 118 18.93 2.99 -20.44
C ARG A 118 17.95 3.03 -19.25
N GLY A 119 16.84 3.75 -19.41
CA GLY A 119 15.76 3.80 -18.42
C GLY A 119 15.10 2.43 -18.16
N PRO A 120 14.32 2.30 -17.07
CA PRO A 120 13.53 1.10 -16.80
C PRO A 120 12.63 0.75 -18.00
N ASN A 121 12.40 -0.54 -18.22
CA ASN A 121 11.49 -0.99 -19.28
C ASN A 121 10.04 -0.60 -18.90
N PRO A 122 9.27 0.13 -19.74
CA PRO A 122 7.88 0.45 -19.45
C PRO A 122 6.99 -0.78 -19.25
N ASP A 123 7.36 -1.92 -19.84
CA ASP A 123 6.62 -3.18 -19.76
C ASP A 123 7.02 -4.06 -18.55
N LEU A 124 7.93 -3.60 -17.68
CA LEU A 124 8.33 -4.30 -16.44
C LEU A 124 7.92 -3.53 -15.17
N PRO A 125 7.58 -4.23 -14.07
CA PRO A 125 7.36 -3.59 -12.77
C PRO A 125 8.66 -2.92 -12.28
N VAL A 126 8.51 -1.81 -11.56
CA VAL A 126 9.61 -1.10 -10.90
C VAL A 126 9.48 -1.34 -9.41
N THR A 127 10.58 -1.69 -8.74
CA THR A 127 10.61 -1.83 -7.27
C THR A 127 10.23 -0.51 -6.62
N VAL A 128 9.16 -0.52 -5.81
CA VAL A 128 8.72 0.63 -5.03
C VAL A 128 9.50 0.66 -3.71
N ASP A 129 10.28 1.72 -3.50
CA ASP A 129 11.07 1.91 -2.29
C ASP A 129 10.19 1.95 -1.02
N PRO A 130 10.66 1.46 0.15
CA PRO A 130 9.86 1.46 1.38
C PRO A 130 9.39 2.83 1.88
N ASP A 131 10.06 3.92 1.49
CA ASP A 131 9.66 5.28 1.89
C ASP A 131 8.35 5.72 1.19
N LEU A 132 8.18 5.35 -0.09
CA LEU A 132 6.94 5.59 -0.84
C LEU A 132 5.78 4.81 -0.23
N TRP A 133 6.00 3.54 0.15
CA TRP A 133 5.00 2.75 0.86
C TRP A 133 4.60 3.32 2.21
N ASN A 134 5.48 4.05 2.89
CA ASN A 134 5.11 4.76 4.12
C ASN A 134 4.31 6.02 3.80
N ARG A 135 4.72 6.83 2.81
CA ARG A 135 3.95 8.00 2.34
C ARG A 135 2.50 7.64 1.93
N ALA A 136 2.28 6.46 1.35
CA ALA A 136 0.93 5.97 1.04
C ALA A 136 0.11 5.68 2.31
N LYS A 137 0.71 5.04 3.33
CA LYS A 137 0.06 4.78 4.63
C LYS A 137 -0.20 6.06 5.41
N ASP A 138 0.68 7.05 5.33
CA ASP A 138 0.53 8.33 6.03
C ASP A 138 -0.70 9.08 5.50
N ARG A 139 -0.86 9.14 4.17
CA ARG A 139 -2.02 9.74 3.48
C ARG A 139 -3.32 8.97 3.71
N TRP A 140 -3.26 7.65 3.66
CA TRP A 140 -4.38 6.80 4.09
C TRP A 140 -4.77 7.05 5.57
N GLY A 141 -3.76 7.22 6.41
CA GLY A 141 -3.90 7.54 7.83
C GLY A 141 -4.55 8.90 8.06
N GLU A 142 -4.25 9.91 7.22
CA GLU A 142 -4.87 11.24 7.25
C GLU A 142 -6.37 11.20 6.92
N ILE A 143 -6.78 10.47 5.89
CA ILE A 143 -8.20 10.27 5.57
C ILE A 143 -8.94 9.61 6.76
N LEU A 144 -8.37 8.53 7.33
CA LEU A 144 -8.92 7.90 8.53
C LEU A 144 -8.88 8.80 9.78
N TRP A 145 -7.91 9.72 9.87
CA TRP A 145 -7.78 10.70 10.96
C TRP A 145 -8.95 11.69 10.91
N HIS A 146 -9.29 12.23 9.74
CA HIS A 146 -10.47 13.08 9.58
C HIS A 146 -11.77 12.31 9.88
N LEU A 147 -11.98 11.14 9.26
CA LEU A 147 -13.22 10.37 9.41
C LEU A 147 -13.48 9.90 10.85
N ARG A 148 -12.44 9.66 11.67
CA ARG A 148 -12.59 9.34 13.11
C ARG A 148 -13.12 10.50 13.96
N ARG A 149 -13.01 11.75 13.49
CA ARG A 149 -13.54 12.94 14.19
C ARG A 149 -14.98 13.25 13.82
N HIS A 150 -15.55 12.55 12.83
CA HIS A 150 -16.98 12.66 12.55
C HIS A 150 -17.79 12.21 13.76
N SER A 151 -18.82 12.99 14.11
CA SER A 151 -19.66 12.71 15.27
C SER A 151 -20.86 11.79 14.97
N GLY A 152 -21.09 11.47 13.70
CA GLY A 152 -22.08 10.49 13.25
C GLY A 152 -21.46 9.23 12.64
N PRO A 153 -22.27 8.38 11.99
CA PRO A 153 -21.77 7.18 11.34
C PRO A 153 -20.91 7.52 10.11
N VAL A 154 -19.93 6.66 9.85
CA VAL A 154 -19.13 6.69 8.61
C VAL A 154 -19.17 5.29 8.05
N ILE A 155 -19.66 5.14 6.82
CA ILE A 155 -19.72 3.88 6.09
C ILE A 155 -18.56 3.84 5.10
N LEU A 156 -17.70 2.83 5.23
CA LEU A 156 -16.58 2.59 4.33
C LEU A 156 -16.90 1.35 3.49
N ILE A 157 -17.12 1.54 2.19
CA ILE A 157 -17.38 0.42 1.27
C ILE A 157 -16.04 -0.09 0.74
N ALA A 158 -15.81 -1.41 0.81
CA ALA A 158 -14.58 -2.03 0.31
C ALA A 158 -14.85 -3.35 -0.43
N ARG A 159 -13.99 -3.66 -1.41
CA ARG A 159 -14.00 -4.96 -2.10
C ARG A 159 -13.33 -6.03 -1.22
N GLN A 160 -13.76 -7.27 -1.35
CA GLN A 160 -13.06 -8.44 -0.81
C GLN A 160 -12.63 -9.37 -1.93
N GLU A 161 -11.42 -9.90 -1.79
CA GLU A 161 -10.85 -10.93 -2.64
C GLU A 161 -10.82 -12.26 -1.87
N LEU A 162 -11.04 -13.37 -2.57
CA LEU A 162 -10.83 -14.71 -2.02
C LEU A 162 -9.38 -15.10 -2.27
N VAL A 163 -8.55 -15.02 -1.23
CA VAL A 163 -7.15 -15.44 -1.28
C VAL A 163 -7.01 -16.87 -0.74
N THR A 164 -6.16 -17.68 -1.37
CA THR A 164 -5.79 -18.98 -0.82
C THR A 164 -5.10 -18.77 0.52
N ALA A 165 -5.50 -19.52 1.55
CA ALA A 165 -4.80 -19.51 2.83
C ALA A 165 -3.40 -20.14 2.68
N PHE A 166 -2.47 -19.71 3.53
CA PHE A 166 -1.12 -20.28 3.59
C PHE A 166 -0.85 -20.81 4.99
N GLU A 167 -0.37 -22.04 5.07
CA GLU A 167 0.04 -22.69 6.30
C GLU A 167 1.45 -23.27 6.09
N ASN A 168 2.39 -22.96 6.98
CA ASN A 168 3.80 -23.39 6.87
C ASN A 168 4.41 -23.09 5.48
N ASP A 169 4.19 -21.85 4.98
CA ASP A 169 4.56 -21.33 3.66
C ASP A 169 4.02 -22.11 2.44
N LYS A 170 3.04 -23.00 2.64
CA LYS A 170 2.37 -23.75 1.56
C LYS A 170 0.93 -23.26 1.40
N PRO A 171 0.43 -23.08 0.16
CA PRO A 171 -0.98 -22.79 -0.07
C PRO A 171 -1.83 -23.99 0.33
N THR A 172 -2.85 -23.78 1.16
CA THR A 172 -3.83 -24.82 1.52
C THR A 172 -4.95 -24.90 0.47
N ARG A 173 -5.99 -25.70 0.71
CA ARG A 173 -7.20 -25.71 -0.13
C ARG A 173 -8.21 -24.62 0.28
N ASP A 174 -8.01 -24.03 1.44
CA ASP A 174 -8.93 -23.09 2.08
C ASP A 174 -8.79 -21.70 1.49
N LYS A 175 -9.89 -20.94 1.50
CA LYS A 175 -9.93 -19.58 0.96
C LYS A 175 -10.37 -18.62 2.05
N THR A 176 -9.50 -17.68 2.39
CA THR A 176 -9.82 -16.59 3.32
C THR A 176 -10.36 -15.41 2.53
N ARG A 177 -11.45 -14.78 2.98
CA ARG A 177 -11.86 -13.48 2.46
C ARG A 177 -10.92 -12.41 3.00
N LYS A 178 -10.37 -11.58 2.12
CA LYS A 178 -9.46 -10.49 2.49
C LYS A 178 -9.96 -9.18 1.91
N THR A 179 -10.15 -8.18 2.77
CA THR A 179 -10.53 -6.82 2.34
C THR A 179 -9.38 -6.16 1.58
N LYS A 180 -9.67 -5.67 0.37
CA LYS A 180 -8.71 -4.99 -0.50
C LYS A 180 -8.57 -3.53 -0.06
N ALA A 181 -7.74 -3.32 0.96
CA ALA A 181 -7.45 -2.02 1.56
C ALA A 181 -6.12 -2.09 2.34
N GLU A 182 -5.71 -0.99 2.98
CA GLU A 182 -4.58 -1.00 3.92
C GLU A 182 -4.87 -1.97 5.09
N LYS A 183 -3.84 -2.74 5.49
CA LYS A 183 -3.99 -3.91 6.38
C LYS A 183 -4.56 -3.61 7.77
N ASN A 184 -4.46 -2.38 8.27
CA ASN A 184 -4.94 -2.02 9.61
C ASN A 184 -6.40 -1.50 9.60
N LEU A 185 -7.05 -1.39 8.43
CA LEU A 185 -8.44 -0.93 8.32
C LEU A 185 -9.42 -1.70 9.24
N PRO A 186 -9.38 -3.04 9.34
CA PRO A 186 -10.25 -3.79 10.25
C PRO A 186 -10.12 -3.35 11.72
N ALA A 187 -8.91 -3.00 12.18
CA ALA A 187 -8.65 -2.53 13.54
C ALA A 187 -9.02 -1.04 13.75
N ALA A 188 -9.21 -0.27 12.67
CA ALA A 188 -9.53 1.15 12.73
C ALA A 188 -11.04 1.44 12.88
N VAL A 189 -11.91 0.50 12.51
CA VAL A 189 -13.38 0.68 12.52
C VAL A 189 -14.02 0.28 13.86
N ASP A 190 -15.30 0.62 14.02
CA ASP A 190 -16.15 0.24 15.16
C ASP A 190 -16.99 -1.03 14.85
N ALA A 191 -17.19 -1.37 13.57
CA ALA A 191 -17.84 -2.61 13.13
C ALA A 191 -17.36 -3.05 11.73
N ILE A 192 -17.41 -4.36 11.46
CA ILE A 192 -17.12 -4.99 10.17
C ILE A 192 -18.29 -5.90 9.79
N VAL A 193 -18.91 -5.62 8.65
CA VAL A 193 -19.93 -6.47 8.04
C VAL A 193 -19.40 -6.97 6.69
N GLU A 194 -19.37 -8.28 6.50
CA GLU A 194 -19.07 -8.93 5.23
C GLU A 194 -20.35 -9.31 4.50
N LEU A 195 -20.47 -8.89 3.24
CA LEU A 195 -21.52 -9.33 2.34
C LEU A 195 -20.97 -10.45 1.44
N HIS A 196 -21.40 -11.68 1.70
CA HIS A 196 -20.91 -12.88 1.02
C HIS A 196 -21.62 -13.09 -0.33
N ALA A 197 -22.92 -12.79 -0.35
CA ALA A 197 -23.78 -12.65 -1.53
C ALA A 197 -24.81 -11.51 -1.29
N LEU A 198 -25.74 -11.29 -2.23
CA LEU A 198 -26.81 -10.30 -2.04
C LEU A 198 -27.77 -10.79 -0.94
N GLY A 199 -27.91 -10.02 0.14
CA GLY A 199 -28.73 -10.38 1.31
C GLY A 199 -28.02 -11.29 2.34
N GLU A 200 -26.82 -11.79 2.06
CA GLU A 200 -26.03 -12.61 2.99
C GLU A 200 -25.00 -11.76 3.72
N ALA A 201 -25.42 -11.16 4.83
CA ALA A 201 -24.57 -10.33 5.69
C ALA A 201 -24.05 -11.11 6.92
N TYR A 202 -22.77 -10.93 7.22
CA TYR A 202 -22.10 -11.51 8.39
C TYR A 202 -21.38 -10.43 9.19
N LEU A 203 -21.61 -10.37 10.50
CA LEU A 203 -20.88 -9.51 11.42
C LEU A 203 -19.62 -10.24 11.88
N THR A 204 -18.45 -9.80 11.41
CA THR A 204 -17.15 -10.45 11.71
C THR A 204 -16.33 -9.72 12.76
N GLY A 205 -16.80 -8.57 13.23
CA GLY A 205 -16.24 -7.87 14.38
C GLY A 205 -17.05 -6.61 14.72
N VAL A 206 -17.24 -6.34 16.01
CA VAL A 206 -17.94 -5.15 16.50
C VAL A 206 -17.34 -4.65 17.82
N ARG A 207 -17.39 -3.34 18.03
CA ARG A 207 -17.04 -2.66 19.29
C ARG A 207 -18.30 -1.98 19.82
N THR A 208 -19.07 -2.70 20.63
CA THR A 208 -20.31 -2.25 21.28
C THR A 208 -20.44 -2.88 22.67
N LEU A 209 -21.32 -2.32 23.51
CA LEU A 209 -21.81 -2.92 24.76
C LEU A 209 -23.32 -3.21 24.71
N HIS A 210 -23.99 -2.89 23.61
CA HIS A 210 -25.44 -3.04 23.42
C HIS A 210 -25.82 -4.35 22.70
N TRP A 211 -24.84 -5.20 22.37
CA TRP A 211 -25.02 -6.48 21.70
C TRP A 211 -23.92 -7.45 22.15
N ASP A 212 -24.32 -8.56 22.76
CA ASP A 212 -23.44 -9.70 23.04
C ASP A 212 -23.02 -10.39 21.73
N VAL A 213 -21.77 -10.19 21.32
CA VAL A 213 -21.15 -10.84 20.15
C VAL A 213 -19.85 -11.48 20.61
N MET A 214 -19.64 -12.75 20.25
CA MET A 214 -18.44 -13.50 20.67
C MET A 214 -17.19 -13.00 19.93
N PRO A 215 -16.14 -12.52 20.62
CA PRO A 215 -14.93 -12.01 19.96
C PRO A 215 -14.26 -13.07 19.09
N GLY A 216 -14.13 -12.78 17.79
CA GLY A 216 -13.55 -13.70 16.81
C GLY A 216 -14.53 -14.70 16.19
N GLN A 217 -15.82 -14.66 16.53
CA GLN A 217 -16.85 -15.37 15.78
C GLN A 217 -17.41 -14.49 14.64
N SER A 218 -17.93 -15.16 13.61
CA SER A 218 -18.58 -14.54 12.44
C SER A 218 -20.07 -14.91 12.48
N GLU A 219 -20.88 -14.03 13.03
CA GLU A 219 -22.32 -14.26 13.20
C GLU A 219 -23.10 -13.79 11.96
N ARG A 220 -24.08 -14.58 11.49
CA ARG A 220 -24.94 -14.18 10.37
C ARG A 220 -25.95 -13.13 10.86
N PHE A 221 -26.00 -11.98 10.18
CA PHE A 221 -26.91 -10.89 10.49
C PHE A 221 -28.18 -11.04 9.64
N GLU A 222 -29.14 -11.82 10.13
CA GLU A 222 -30.48 -11.91 9.51
C GLU A 222 -31.17 -10.53 9.49
N ASP A 223 -31.84 -10.24 8.38
CA ASP A 223 -32.50 -8.94 8.09
C ASP A 223 -31.58 -7.73 8.24
N PHE A 224 -30.32 -7.86 7.79
CA PHE A 224 -29.34 -6.79 7.84
C PHE A 224 -29.77 -5.51 7.11
N SER A 225 -29.74 -4.41 7.84
CA SER A 225 -29.78 -3.05 7.33
C SER A 225 -28.88 -2.15 8.17
N ILE A 226 -28.47 -0.99 7.62
CA ILE A 226 -27.66 -0.02 8.35
C ILE A 226 -28.42 0.55 9.55
N ASP A 227 -29.73 0.77 9.43
CA ASP A 227 -30.61 1.19 10.54
C ASP A 227 -30.61 0.14 11.68
N ALA A 228 -30.81 -1.14 11.36
CA ALA A 228 -30.78 -2.22 12.34
C ALA A 228 -29.41 -2.35 13.02
N LEU A 229 -28.31 -2.22 12.28
CA LEU A 229 -26.95 -2.20 12.83
C LEU A 229 -26.75 -1.02 13.77
N LEU A 230 -27.12 0.21 13.37
CA LEU A 230 -27.00 1.41 14.21
C LEU A 230 -27.81 1.28 15.51
N ARG A 231 -29.02 0.72 15.46
CA ARG A 231 -29.83 0.44 16.66
C ARG A 231 -29.17 -0.59 17.58
N ARG A 232 -28.71 -1.74 17.06
CA ARG A 232 -28.01 -2.76 17.86
C ARG A 232 -26.63 -2.29 18.38
N MET A 233 -26.02 -1.28 17.75
CA MET A 233 -24.82 -0.61 18.26
C MET A 233 -25.11 0.49 19.30
N GLY A 234 -26.37 0.70 19.70
CA GLY A 234 -26.75 1.72 20.69
C GLY A 234 -26.66 3.16 20.18
N PHE A 235 -26.65 3.39 18.85
CA PHE A 235 -26.41 4.73 18.28
C PHE A 235 -27.47 5.77 18.71
N GLN A 236 -28.69 5.33 19.01
CA GLN A 236 -29.78 6.17 19.51
C GLN A 236 -29.57 6.64 20.97
N GLU A 237 -28.75 5.92 21.75
CA GLU A 237 -28.43 6.21 23.16
C GLU A 237 -27.05 6.88 23.31
N ALA A 238 -26.27 6.94 22.23
CA ALA A 238 -24.90 7.45 22.23
C ALA A 238 -24.83 8.94 22.61
N ALA A 239 -23.94 9.27 23.55
CA ALA A 239 -23.80 10.63 24.05
C ALA A 239 -23.45 11.64 22.93
N ALA A 240 -24.05 12.83 22.99
CA ALA A 240 -23.99 13.87 21.95
C ALA A 240 -22.58 14.47 21.66
N ALA A 241 -21.52 13.99 22.32
CA ALA A 241 -20.14 14.36 22.07
C ALA A 241 -19.21 13.15 22.26
N ARG A 242 -18.68 12.60 21.15
CA ARG A 242 -17.59 11.59 21.18
C ARG A 242 -16.27 12.31 21.49
N GLN A 243 -15.83 12.31 22.76
CA GLN A 243 -14.50 12.81 23.10
C GLN A 243 -13.42 11.84 22.57
N VAL A 244 -12.66 12.31 21.57
CA VAL A 244 -11.50 11.60 21.02
C VAL A 244 -10.24 12.30 21.53
N THR A 245 -9.64 11.79 22.60
CA THR A 245 -8.35 12.29 23.09
C THR A 245 -7.25 11.84 22.14
N GLU A 246 -6.55 12.81 21.55
CA GLU A 246 -5.55 12.54 20.51
C GLU A 246 -4.21 12.11 21.11
N ALA A 247 -3.59 11.09 20.53
CA ALA A 247 -2.15 10.89 20.69
C ALA A 247 -1.43 11.97 19.88
N ARG A 248 -0.52 12.72 20.53
CA ARG A 248 0.16 13.89 19.96
C ARG A 248 1.67 13.66 19.91
N PRO A 249 2.24 13.09 18.83
CA PRO A 249 3.67 12.81 18.75
C PRO A 249 4.54 14.06 18.96
N GLU A 250 4.10 15.20 18.43
CA GLU A 250 4.73 16.50 18.62
C GLU A 250 4.71 17.01 20.07
N ALA A 251 3.82 16.50 20.95
CA ALA A 251 3.87 16.83 22.37
C ALA A 251 5.19 16.36 23.03
N TYR A 252 5.79 15.26 22.56
CA TYR A 252 7.11 14.82 23.01
C TYR A 252 8.24 15.81 22.61
N LEU A 253 8.13 16.42 21.42
CA LEU A 253 9.06 17.45 20.97
C LEU A 253 8.89 18.75 21.77
N ASP A 254 7.65 19.12 22.06
CA ASP A 254 7.30 20.21 22.96
C ASP A 254 7.83 19.98 24.38
N GLU A 255 7.67 18.76 24.92
CA GLU A 255 8.22 18.37 26.23
C GLU A 255 9.74 18.45 26.27
N GLN A 256 10.45 17.91 25.27
CA GLN A 256 11.91 18.09 25.18
C GLN A 256 12.31 19.58 25.15
N GLN A 257 11.60 20.39 24.37
CA GLN A 257 11.87 21.83 24.26
C GLN A 257 11.60 22.57 25.58
N ARG A 258 10.53 22.21 26.32
CA ARG A 258 10.19 22.77 27.64
C ARG A 258 11.15 22.32 28.75
N GLN A 259 11.66 21.08 28.68
CA GLN A 259 12.62 20.54 29.65
C GLN A 259 14.02 21.13 29.50
N ARG A 260 14.48 21.49 28.28
CA ARG A 260 15.81 22.08 28.04
C ARG A 260 16.10 23.34 28.88
N PRO A 261 15.21 24.37 28.95
CA PRO A 261 15.37 25.50 29.87
C PRO A 261 15.41 25.09 31.34
N GLN A 262 14.57 24.15 31.77
CA GLN A 262 14.47 23.73 33.17
C GLN A 262 15.73 22.98 33.63
N GLN A 263 16.28 22.08 32.80
CA GLN A 263 17.57 21.43 33.08
C GLN A 263 18.71 22.46 33.16
N ASN A 264 18.76 23.43 32.25
CA ASN A 264 19.74 24.52 32.30
C ASN A 264 19.59 25.43 33.54
N GLN A 265 18.36 25.67 34.01
CA GLN A 265 18.12 26.42 35.25
C GLN A 265 18.49 25.61 36.50
N GLN A 266 18.16 24.31 36.56
CA GLN A 266 18.58 23.44 37.66
C GLN A 266 20.10 23.28 37.74
N GLN A 267 20.82 23.28 36.61
CA GLN A 267 22.29 23.36 36.61
C GLN A 267 22.81 24.70 37.14
N ARG A 268 22.16 25.83 36.79
CA ARG A 268 22.54 27.18 37.24
C ARG A 268 22.20 27.46 38.71
N GLN A 269 21.17 26.82 39.27
CA GLN A 269 20.73 27.02 40.66
C GLN A 269 21.47 26.16 41.70
N ARG A 270 22.44 25.33 41.29
CA ARG A 270 23.28 24.57 42.25
C ARG A 270 24.14 25.52 43.11
N PRO A 271 24.06 25.47 44.45
CA PRO A 271 24.75 26.41 45.32
C PRO A 271 26.28 26.44 45.12
N PRO A 272 26.94 27.61 45.14
CA PRO A 272 28.38 27.72 44.94
C PRO A 272 29.25 26.96 45.96
N GLN A 273 28.72 26.61 47.13
CA GLN A 273 29.47 25.90 48.18
C GLN A 273 29.77 24.42 47.87
N GLN A 274 29.17 23.84 46.82
CA GLN A 274 29.64 22.57 46.24
C GLN A 274 30.62 22.76 45.07
N ARG A 275 31.16 23.97 44.87
CA ARG A 275 32.39 24.20 44.07
C ARG A 275 33.66 23.88 44.88
N GLN A 276 33.65 22.76 45.60
CA GLN A 276 34.92 22.07 45.85
C GLN A 276 35.52 21.69 44.50
N ALA A 277 36.86 21.67 44.39
CA ALA A 277 37.53 21.31 43.14
C ALA A 277 37.03 19.92 42.65
N PRO A 278 36.94 19.68 41.33
CA PRO A 278 36.44 18.42 40.78
C PRO A 278 37.44 17.28 41.02
N ALA A 279 37.44 16.75 42.25
CA ALA A 279 38.09 15.52 42.61
C ALA A 279 37.42 14.36 41.85
N GLN A 280 38.07 13.92 40.77
CA GLN A 280 37.92 12.60 40.17
C GLN A 280 36.48 12.16 39.83
N ARG A 281 35.59 13.08 39.43
CA ARG A 281 34.38 12.69 38.67
C ARG A 281 34.73 12.36 37.23
N GLY A 282 35.35 11.18 37.07
CA GLY A 282 35.56 10.42 35.84
C GLY A 282 35.80 11.25 34.58
N GLU A 283 37.07 11.41 34.20
CA GLU A 283 37.36 11.42 32.77
C GLU A 283 36.72 10.15 32.18
N ARG A 284 35.77 10.31 31.23
CA ARG A 284 35.44 9.19 30.35
C ARG A 284 36.76 8.79 29.68
N PRO A 285 37.24 7.54 29.81
CA PRO A 285 38.56 7.17 29.31
C PRO A 285 38.65 7.55 27.84
N LYS A 286 39.61 8.41 27.50
CA LYS A 286 39.78 8.94 26.13
C LYS A 286 40.30 7.81 25.25
N LEU A 287 39.38 7.05 24.67
CA LEU A 287 39.67 5.90 23.83
C LEU A 287 40.61 6.32 22.69
N THR A 288 41.85 5.88 22.75
CA THR A 288 42.84 6.16 21.71
C THR A 288 42.59 5.29 20.47
N GLY A 289 43.18 5.66 19.33
CA GLY A 289 43.10 4.85 18.10
C GLY A 289 43.51 3.39 18.33
N ASP A 290 44.61 3.17 19.05
CA ASP A 290 45.13 1.82 19.34
C ASP A 290 44.20 1.04 20.30
N GLN A 291 43.61 1.71 21.29
CA GLN A 291 42.63 1.10 22.19
C GLN A 291 41.34 0.75 21.46
N ALA A 292 40.87 1.59 20.53
CA ALA A 292 39.74 1.28 19.68
C ALA A 292 40.02 0.06 18.78
N VAL A 293 41.20 0.00 18.15
CA VAL A 293 41.64 -1.16 17.35
C VAL A 293 41.67 -2.43 18.20
N GLU A 294 42.15 -2.39 19.44
CA GLU A 294 42.19 -3.56 20.32
C GLU A 294 40.80 -4.01 20.79
N LEU A 295 39.90 -3.09 21.15
CA LEU A 295 38.51 -3.43 21.48
C LEU A 295 37.79 -4.08 20.29
N ILE A 296 37.97 -3.54 19.08
CA ILE A 296 37.36 -4.06 17.85
C ILE A 296 37.96 -5.43 17.48
N ARG A 297 39.28 -5.60 17.65
CA ARG A 297 39.98 -6.89 17.49
C ARG A 297 39.44 -7.94 18.46
N ARG A 298 39.24 -7.57 19.73
CA ARG A 298 38.69 -8.47 20.76
C ARG A 298 37.24 -8.87 20.46
N ALA A 299 36.40 -7.92 20.06
CA ALA A 299 35.02 -8.21 19.64
C ALA A 299 34.96 -9.14 18.40
N LEU A 300 35.88 -8.98 17.45
CA LEU A 300 36.04 -9.89 16.30
C LEU A 300 36.59 -11.28 16.65
N ALA A 301 37.19 -11.44 17.83
CA ALA A 301 37.79 -12.69 18.30
C ALA A 301 36.83 -13.54 19.15
N ASP A 302 35.64 -13.03 19.49
CA ASP A 302 34.60 -13.83 20.13
C ASP A 302 34.05 -14.89 19.16
N GLU A 303 34.03 -16.15 19.59
CA GLU A 303 33.58 -17.26 18.76
C GLU A 303 32.06 -17.45 18.78
N SER A 304 31.35 -16.83 19.73
CA SER A 304 29.92 -17.03 19.96
C SER A 304 29.05 -16.01 19.22
N ASN A 305 29.35 -14.70 19.31
CA ASN A 305 28.61 -13.66 18.60
C ASN A 305 29.42 -12.36 18.41
N PRO A 306 30.38 -12.33 17.46
CA PRO A 306 31.19 -11.14 17.21
C PRO A 306 30.37 -9.95 16.64
N GLU A 307 29.16 -10.19 16.11
CA GLU A 307 28.28 -9.11 15.66
C GLU A 307 27.65 -8.33 16.82
N ALA A 308 27.26 -9.02 17.90
CA ALA A 308 26.70 -8.39 19.09
C ALA A 308 27.77 -7.58 19.84
N GLU A 309 28.97 -8.13 20.02
CA GLU A 309 30.08 -7.42 20.67
C GLU A 309 30.48 -6.14 19.89
N LEU A 310 30.55 -6.22 18.55
CA LEU A 310 30.82 -5.03 17.71
C LEU A 310 29.70 -3.97 17.77
N GLN A 311 28.46 -4.38 18.02
CA GLN A 311 27.34 -3.45 18.28
C GLN A 311 27.42 -2.87 19.70
N GLY A 312 27.74 -3.66 20.72
CA GLY A 312 27.97 -3.21 22.09
C GLY A 312 29.08 -2.16 22.21
N VAL A 313 30.15 -2.27 21.41
CA VAL A 313 31.19 -1.23 21.31
C VAL A 313 30.60 0.09 20.77
N ARG A 314 29.72 0.05 19.75
CA ARG A 314 29.05 1.24 19.23
C ARG A 314 28.08 1.88 20.23
N GLU A 315 27.32 1.07 20.95
CA GLU A 315 26.37 1.55 21.96
C GLU A 315 27.09 2.16 23.17
N THR A 316 28.18 1.54 23.64
CA THR A 316 28.97 2.00 24.79
C THR A 316 29.65 3.35 24.53
N TRP A 317 30.19 3.55 23.32
CA TRP A 317 31.01 4.73 23.01
C TRP A 317 30.28 5.81 22.20
N GLY A 318 29.27 5.43 21.42
CA GLY A 318 28.50 6.31 20.56
C GLY A 318 29.19 6.62 19.22
N ILE A 319 28.42 6.57 18.13
CA ILE A 319 28.87 6.79 16.74
C ILE A 319 29.68 8.09 16.60
N VAL A 320 29.19 9.20 17.15
CA VAL A 320 29.84 10.53 17.06
C VAL A 320 31.23 10.54 17.70
N THR A 321 31.45 9.76 18.77
CA THR A 321 32.76 9.62 19.42
C THR A 321 33.70 8.78 18.55
N LEU A 322 33.21 7.65 18.05
CA LEU A 322 34.00 6.69 17.26
C LEU A 322 34.43 7.25 15.89
N GLN A 323 33.61 8.11 15.29
CA GLN A 323 33.96 8.84 14.07
C GLN A 323 35.09 9.87 14.26
N GLN A 324 35.31 10.35 15.49
CA GLN A 324 36.39 11.30 15.82
C GLN A 324 37.71 10.61 16.22
N ILE A 325 37.72 9.27 16.35
CA ILE A 325 38.91 8.50 16.73
C ILE A 325 39.54 7.91 15.46
N PRO A 326 40.68 8.44 14.97
CA PRO A 326 41.43 7.82 13.89
C PRO A 326 42.07 6.53 14.37
N THR A 327 41.98 5.49 13.54
CA THR A 327 42.57 4.16 13.75
C THR A 327 43.46 3.80 12.57
N ARG A 328 44.51 3.02 12.80
CA ARG A 328 45.43 2.55 11.76
C ARG A 328 45.54 1.03 11.81
N THR A 329 45.19 0.37 10.71
CA THR A 329 45.22 -1.10 10.59
C THR A 329 46.09 -1.55 9.44
N GLN A 330 46.75 -2.71 9.59
CA GLN A 330 47.60 -3.27 8.54
C GLN A 330 46.81 -3.76 7.31
N GLN A 331 45.55 -4.17 7.49
CA GLN A 331 44.72 -4.74 6.42
C GLN A 331 43.89 -3.69 5.67
N TRP A 332 43.49 -2.58 6.32
CA TRP A 332 42.56 -1.62 5.72
C TRP A 332 43.03 -0.15 5.76
N GLY A 333 44.22 0.14 6.30
CA GLY A 333 44.81 1.48 6.34
C GLY A 333 44.31 2.34 7.50
N GLU A 334 44.28 3.66 7.29
CA GLU A 334 43.79 4.66 8.25
C GLU A 334 42.31 4.99 8.00
N MET A 335 41.49 4.95 9.06
CA MET A 335 40.05 5.26 9.02
C MET A 335 39.50 5.54 10.43
N SER A 336 38.26 6.00 10.56
CA SER A 336 37.67 6.16 11.90
C SER A 336 37.38 4.80 12.57
N ALA A 337 37.26 4.79 13.90
CA ALA A 337 36.87 3.58 14.63
C ALA A 337 35.46 3.08 14.22
N ASP A 338 34.58 3.97 13.77
CA ASP A 338 33.23 3.63 13.29
C ASP A 338 33.24 2.99 11.88
N ASP A 339 34.10 3.49 10.98
CA ASP A 339 34.37 2.84 9.68
C ASP A 339 34.96 1.44 9.88
N LEU A 340 35.88 1.33 10.84
CA LEU A 340 36.52 0.07 11.18
C LEU A 340 35.51 -0.95 11.70
N ILE A 341 34.59 -0.57 12.61
CA ILE A 341 33.48 -1.44 13.05
C ILE A 341 32.56 -1.82 11.87
N THR A 342 32.27 -0.88 10.97
CA THR A 342 31.45 -1.17 9.76
C THR A 342 32.08 -2.26 8.90
N ARG A 343 33.39 -2.19 8.65
CA ARG A 343 34.12 -3.22 7.88
C ARG A 343 34.24 -4.54 8.64
N SER A 344 34.48 -4.49 9.95
CA SER A 344 34.51 -5.67 10.83
C SER A 344 33.19 -6.44 10.83
N LEU A 345 32.05 -5.75 10.90
CA LEU A 345 30.71 -6.35 10.81
C LEU A 345 30.46 -7.01 9.45
N ALA A 346 30.83 -6.34 8.35
CA ALA A 346 30.71 -6.92 7.01
C ALA A 346 31.59 -8.18 6.82
N TYR A 347 32.81 -8.16 7.37
CA TYR A 347 33.72 -9.31 7.36
C TYR A 347 33.21 -10.48 8.22
N ALA A 348 32.66 -10.20 9.40
CA ALA A 348 32.04 -11.20 10.27
C ALA A 348 30.87 -11.92 9.57
N LYS A 349 30.00 -11.15 8.89
CA LYS A 349 28.87 -11.69 8.11
C LYS A 349 29.31 -12.62 6.99
N GLY A 350 30.23 -12.17 6.13
CA GLY A 350 30.75 -13.00 5.05
C GLY A 350 31.41 -14.29 5.55
N ARG A 351 32.11 -14.24 6.69
CA ARG A 351 32.70 -15.42 7.34
C ARG A 351 31.65 -16.38 7.91
N ALA A 352 30.54 -15.87 8.44
CA ALA A 352 29.43 -16.67 8.94
C ALA A 352 28.62 -17.32 7.79
N GLU A 353 28.37 -16.59 6.71
CA GLU A 353 27.72 -17.09 5.50
C GLU A 353 28.55 -18.19 4.83
N TRP A 354 29.86 -17.99 4.69
CA TRP A 354 30.79 -19.01 4.16
C TRP A 354 30.83 -20.27 5.03
N LYS A 355 30.86 -20.14 6.37
CA LYS A 355 30.73 -21.29 7.29
C LYS A 355 29.41 -22.05 7.08
N ARG A 356 28.29 -21.35 6.89
CA ARG A 356 26.98 -21.98 6.63
C ARG A 356 26.95 -22.74 5.31
N GLN A 357 27.54 -22.18 4.25
CA GLN A 357 27.67 -22.85 2.95
C GLN A 357 28.47 -24.15 3.06
N GLN A 358 29.68 -24.12 3.63
CA GLN A 358 30.46 -25.34 3.87
C GLN A 358 29.74 -26.37 4.77
N SER A 359 28.92 -25.92 5.72
CA SER A 359 28.13 -26.83 6.58
C SER A 359 26.98 -27.50 5.82
N ALA A 360 26.40 -26.83 4.83
CA ALA A 360 25.37 -27.39 3.96
C ALA A 360 25.97 -28.37 2.95
N ASP A 361 27.07 -27.99 2.30
CA ASP A 361 27.78 -28.86 1.34
C ASP A 361 28.29 -30.14 2.03
N GLY A 362 28.86 -30.02 3.25
CA GLY A 362 29.32 -31.16 4.04
C GLY A 362 28.23 -32.11 4.53
N GLN A 363 26.95 -31.70 4.54
CA GLN A 363 25.82 -32.59 4.81
C GLN A 363 25.31 -33.30 3.56
N ALA A 364 25.57 -32.78 2.36
CA ALA A 364 25.19 -33.45 1.11
C ALA A 364 26.00 -34.74 0.88
N GLU A 365 27.32 -34.71 1.07
CA GLU A 365 28.21 -35.86 0.79
C GLU A 365 27.98 -37.07 1.71
N GLN A 366 27.36 -36.91 2.89
CA GLN A 366 27.08 -38.04 3.80
C GLN A 366 25.80 -38.83 3.48
N THR A 367 25.04 -38.47 2.45
CA THR A 367 23.79 -39.17 2.07
C THR A 367 23.88 -40.00 0.77
N SER A 368 25.05 -40.04 0.12
CA SER A 368 25.25 -40.72 -1.18
C SER A 368 26.25 -41.89 -1.11
N ALA A 369 25.86 -42.99 -0.46
CA ALA A 369 26.58 -44.27 -0.51
C ALA A 369 25.64 -45.38 -1.06
N PRO A 370 25.92 -45.99 -2.22
CA PRO A 370 25.03 -47.00 -2.83
C PRO A 370 25.21 -48.39 -2.21
N ALA A 371 24.12 -49.16 -2.15
CA ALA A 371 24.10 -50.51 -1.57
C ALA A 371 24.58 -51.60 -2.55
N ALA A 372 25.29 -52.61 -2.03
CA ALA A 372 25.69 -53.83 -2.74
C ALA A 372 25.75 -55.04 -1.76
N PRO A 373 25.66 -56.31 -2.25
CA PRO A 373 25.20 -57.46 -1.45
C PRO A 373 26.31 -58.31 -0.77
N PRO A 374 25.96 -59.27 0.12
CA PRO A 374 26.91 -59.92 1.02
C PRO A 374 27.46 -61.29 0.55
N PRO A 375 28.62 -61.70 1.10
CA PRO A 375 28.96 -63.10 1.40
C PRO A 375 29.10 -63.32 2.94
N GLY A 376 29.17 -64.58 3.39
CA GLY A 376 29.24 -64.91 4.83
C GLY A 376 30.17 -66.07 5.20
N ALA A 377 30.20 -66.39 6.51
CA ALA A 377 31.01 -67.42 7.20
C ALA A 377 32.54 -67.14 7.25
N ALA A 378 33.29 -67.45 8.34
CA ALA A 378 32.98 -68.23 9.55
C ALA A 378 33.88 -67.84 10.76
N ALA A 379 33.44 -68.19 11.99
CA ALA A 379 34.19 -68.53 13.22
C ALA A 379 35.32 -67.59 13.76
N ALA A 380 35.64 -67.49 15.06
CA ALA A 380 35.32 -68.31 16.24
C ALA A 380 35.45 -67.51 17.57
N ASP A 381 34.98 -68.12 18.68
CA ASP A 381 35.35 -67.95 20.10
C ASP A 381 35.35 -66.57 20.81
N GLY A 382 34.82 -66.56 22.06
CA GLY A 382 34.90 -65.41 22.98
C GLY A 382 33.82 -65.39 24.07
N ALA A 383 33.81 -66.36 25.00
CA ALA A 383 32.74 -66.49 26.00
C ALA A 383 32.86 -65.60 27.24
N ARG A 384 31.72 -65.11 27.77
CA ARG A 384 31.39 -65.17 29.21
C ARG A 384 29.93 -64.83 29.57
N GLU A 385 29.48 -65.39 30.69
CA GLU A 385 28.15 -65.21 31.33
C GLU A 385 27.96 -63.77 31.89
N HIS A 386 26.76 -63.25 32.20
CA HIS A 386 25.79 -63.73 33.22
C HIS A 386 24.41 -63.00 33.15
N GLN A 387 23.31 -63.73 33.39
CA GLN A 387 22.08 -63.43 34.19
C GLN A 387 21.31 -62.07 34.08
N VAL A 388 19.98 -61.96 34.35
CA VAL A 388 18.79 -62.86 34.36
C VAL A 388 17.50 -61.98 34.55
N HIS A 389 16.29 -62.56 34.45
CA HIS A 389 14.91 -62.00 34.56
C HIS A 389 14.22 -61.73 33.19
N GLU A 390 13.10 -62.36 32.77
CA GLU A 390 12.00 -63.11 33.46
C GLU A 390 11.13 -62.16 34.31
N GLU A 391 9.85 -61.84 34.03
CA GLU A 391 8.66 -62.52 33.46
C GLU A 391 7.78 -61.52 32.60
N SER A 392 6.66 -61.81 31.89
CA SER A 392 5.97 -63.01 31.32
C SER A 392 4.82 -62.55 30.35
N GLU A 393 4.04 -63.48 29.75
CA GLU A 393 2.91 -63.27 28.80
C GLU A 393 1.57 -63.90 29.31
N PRO A 394 0.51 -64.15 28.48
CA PRO A 394 -0.28 -63.27 27.60
C PRO A 394 -1.63 -62.94 28.28
N PRO A 395 -2.87 -63.46 27.99
CA PRO A 395 -3.60 -63.97 26.77
C PRO A 395 -4.44 -62.83 26.10
N ALA A 396 -5.52 -63.06 25.31
CA ALA A 396 -5.80 -63.89 24.10
C ALA A 396 -7.31 -63.72 23.70
N ASP A 397 -7.84 -64.63 22.87
CA ASP A 397 -9.26 -64.98 22.58
C ASP A 397 -10.16 -63.92 21.86
N ASP A 398 -11.04 -64.23 20.88
CA ASP A 398 -11.39 -65.52 20.24
C ASP A 398 -11.85 -65.35 18.75
N ASP A 399 -12.26 -66.47 18.11
CA ASP A 399 -12.22 -66.77 16.66
C ASP A 399 -13.54 -66.58 15.83
N ALA A 400 -13.45 -66.94 14.53
CA ALA A 400 -14.50 -67.51 13.63
C ALA A 400 -15.28 -66.65 12.56
N PRO A 401 -15.77 -67.26 11.44
CA PRO A 401 -16.11 -66.58 10.16
C PRO A 401 -17.56 -66.86 9.60
N PRO A 402 -17.96 -66.40 8.37
CA PRO A 402 -19.38 -66.27 7.94
C PRO A 402 -19.92 -67.32 6.94
N PRO A 403 -21.26 -67.34 6.71
CA PRO A 403 -21.87 -67.54 5.37
C PRO A 403 -23.20 -66.73 5.17
N PRO A 404 -24.09 -66.97 4.16
CA PRO A 404 -23.92 -66.76 2.70
C PRO A 404 -25.12 -66.01 2.00
N ASP A 405 -25.05 -65.82 0.68
CA ASP A 405 -26.13 -65.31 -0.19
C ASP A 405 -27.31 -66.29 -0.44
N PRO A 406 -28.51 -65.77 -0.80
CA PRO A 406 -29.44 -66.40 -1.74
C PRO A 406 -29.82 -65.49 -2.96
N GLN A 407 -30.55 -66.04 -3.93
CA GLN A 407 -30.59 -65.52 -5.32
C GLN A 407 -31.88 -64.80 -5.75
N ALA A 408 -31.70 -63.83 -6.67
CA ALA A 408 -32.49 -63.46 -7.86
C ALA A 408 -34.04 -63.55 -7.91
N GLU A 409 -34.65 -62.47 -8.42
CA GLU A 409 -35.87 -62.49 -9.25
C GLU A 409 -35.83 -61.32 -10.28
N GLU A 410 -36.64 -61.39 -11.35
CA GLU A 410 -36.53 -60.54 -12.57
C GLU A 410 -37.59 -59.39 -12.66
N PRO A 411 -37.49 -58.43 -13.61
CA PRO A 411 -38.05 -57.08 -13.46
C PRO A 411 -39.41 -56.82 -14.16
N PRO A 412 -40.06 -55.67 -13.88
CA PRO A 412 -41.05 -55.03 -14.75
C PRO A 412 -40.39 -54.05 -15.76
N LEU A 413 -41.17 -53.67 -16.78
CA LEU A 413 -40.75 -52.84 -17.93
C LEU A 413 -41.26 -51.39 -17.87
N ASP A 414 -40.62 -50.54 -18.67
CA ASP A 414 -41.13 -49.33 -19.35
C ASP A 414 -42.07 -48.35 -18.62
N GLU A 415 -41.55 -47.14 -18.33
CA GLU A 415 -42.22 -45.90 -18.74
C GLU A 415 -41.19 -44.77 -18.96
N SER A 416 -41.47 -43.84 -19.88
CA SER A 416 -40.45 -43.04 -20.59
C SER A 416 -40.25 -41.60 -20.06
N PRO A 417 -39.01 -41.09 -20.06
CA PRO A 417 -38.72 -39.66 -20.15
C PRO A 417 -38.27 -39.30 -21.58
N GLU A 418 -39.11 -38.60 -22.35
CA GLU A 418 -38.71 -37.97 -23.62
C GLU A 418 -38.01 -36.61 -23.38
N ASP A 419 -37.33 -36.11 -24.42
CA ASP A 419 -36.69 -34.78 -24.50
C ASP A 419 -35.58 -34.42 -23.49
N THR A 420 -34.47 -35.14 -23.57
CA THR A 420 -33.15 -34.49 -23.64
C THR A 420 -32.44 -34.85 -24.95
N SER A 421 -32.50 -33.96 -25.94
CA SER A 421 -31.88 -34.17 -27.24
C SER A 421 -30.35 -34.09 -27.15
N ALA A 422 -29.66 -35.07 -27.74
CA ALA A 422 -28.21 -35.19 -27.69
C ALA A 422 -27.50 -34.53 -28.89
N ALA A 423 -26.30 -34.01 -28.64
CA ALA A 423 -25.19 -34.09 -29.60
C ALA A 423 -23.86 -33.98 -28.82
N GLU A 424 -22.99 -34.96 -28.99
CA GLU A 424 -21.62 -34.95 -28.47
C GLU A 424 -20.68 -34.19 -29.42
N GLU A 425 -19.59 -33.60 -28.89
CA GLU A 425 -18.25 -34.19 -29.03
C GLU A 425 -17.18 -33.34 -28.29
N PRO A 426 -16.06 -33.94 -27.85
CA PRO A 426 -15.02 -33.25 -27.10
C PRO A 426 -14.01 -32.52 -28.01
N GLN A 427 -13.64 -31.28 -27.66
CA GLN A 427 -12.55 -30.56 -28.33
C GLN A 427 -11.47 -30.11 -27.34
N ASP A 428 -10.45 -30.96 -27.17
CA ASP A 428 -9.20 -30.60 -26.52
C ASP A 428 -8.21 -30.06 -27.58
N VAL A 429 -8.45 -28.84 -28.04
CA VAL A 429 -7.62 -28.12 -29.02
C VAL A 429 -7.45 -26.66 -28.56
N PRO A 430 -6.21 -26.12 -28.47
CA PRO A 430 -6.00 -24.77 -27.95
C PRO A 430 -6.58 -23.70 -28.88
N ALA A 431 -7.47 -22.87 -28.33
CA ALA A 431 -8.17 -21.82 -29.08
C ALA A 431 -7.19 -20.86 -29.79
N ALA A 432 -7.33 -20.75 -31.11
CA ALA A 432 -6.55 -19.83 -31.92
C ALA A 432 -6.82 -18.36 -31.50
N ARG A 433 -5.76 -17.58 -31.31
CA ARG A 433 -5.90 -16.15 -31.02
C ARG A 433 -6.63 -15.43 -32.16
N PRO A 434 -7.55 -14.49 -31.87
CA PRO A 434 -8.12 -13.64 -32.90
C PRO A 434 -7.02 -12.82 -33.59
N PRO A 435 -7.16 -12.51 -34.90
CA PRO A 435 -6.17 -11.76 -35.64
C PRO A 435 -5.95 -10.38 -35.02
N ALA A 436 -4.70 -10.03 -34.75
CA ALA A 436 -4.36 -8.77 -34.12
C ALA A 436 -4.72 -7.60 -35.05
N VAL A 437 -5.58 -6.70 -34.59
CA VAL A 437 -5.80 -5.39 -35.23
C VAL A 437 -4.44 -4.71 -35.42
N PRO A 438 -4.09 -4.24 -36.63
CA PRO A 438 -2.78 -3.65 -36.89
C PRO A 438 -2.59 -2.39 -36.03
N ARG A 439 -1.82 -2.52 -34.94
CA ARG A 439 -1.48 -1.39 -34.07
C ARG A 439 -0.77 -0.33 -34.91
N ALA A 440 -1.32 0.89 -34.88
CA ALA A 440 -0.69 2.04 -35.52
C ALA A 440 0.79 2.17 -35.08
N PRO A 441 1.71 2.51 -35.99
CA PRO A 441 3.13 2.57 -35.69
C PRO A 441 3.39 3.56 -34.56
N ARG A 442 4.02 3.09 -33.47
CA ARG A 442 4.37 3.92 -32.31
C ARG A 442 5.33 5.03 -32.74
N ARG A 443 4.82 6.25 -32.90
CA ARG A 443 5.62 7.48 -33.15
C ARG A 443 6.76 7.59 -32.11
N PRO A 444 8.00 7.90 -32.51
CA PRO A 444 9.13 8.02 -31.59
C PRO A 444 8.90 9.04 -30.46
N ARG A 445 9.50 8.80 -29.27
CA ARG A 445 9.31 9.63 -28.05
C ARG A 445 9.50 11.13 -28.29
N ASN A 446 10.43 11.51 -29.17
CA ASN A 446 10.74 12.90 -29.50
C ASN A 446 9.63 13.58 -30.34
N GLU A 447 8.96 12.83 -31.22
CA GLU A 447 7.84 13.33 -32.02
C GLU A 447 6.61 13.57 -31.14
N ALA A 448 6.33 12.70 -30.18
CA ALA A 448 5.26 12.90 -29.21
C ALA A 448 5.49 14.14 -28.32
N ILE A 449 6.74 14.40 -27.91
CA ILE A 449 7.10 15.61 -27.16
C ILE A 449 6.95 16.87 -28.03
N ALA A 450 7.41 16.83 -29.28
CA ALA A 450 7.30 17.96 -30.20
C ALA A 450 5.83 18.29 -30.53
N LEU A 451 4.99 17.28 -30.78
CA LEU A 451 3.56 17.46 -31.00
C LEU A 451 2.86 18.05 -29.77
N ARG A 452 3.21 17.59 -28.55
CA ARG A 452 2.66 18.18 -27.32
C ARG A 452 3.02 19.66 -27.17
N ALA A 453 4.26 20.05 -27.48
CA ALA A 453 4.69 21.45 -27.41
C ALA A 453 4.00 22.32 -28.49
N LEU A 454 3.79 21.81 -29.70
CA LEU A 454 3.04 22.52 -30.75
C LEU A 454 1.55 22.67 -30.38
N ASN A 455 0.92 21.64 -29.79
CA ASN A 455 -0.46 21.76 -29.30
C ASN A 455 -0.57 22.74 -28.12
N ALA A 456 0.45 22.81 -27.25
CA ALA A 456 0.54 23.82 -26.20
C ALA A 456 0.72 25.24 -26.75
N GLU A 457 1.45 25.40 -27.86
CA GLU A 457 1.53 26.69 -28.57
C GLU A 457 0.20 27.07 -29.25
N ALA A 458 -0.52 26.10 -29.84
CA ALA A 458 -1.85 26.34 -30.40
C ALA A 458 -2.87 26.78 -29.34
N ASP A 459 -2.85 26.18 -28.15
CA ASP A 459 -3.63 26.59 -26.98
C ASP A 459 -3.32 28.03 -26.54
N VAL A 460 -2.04 28.43 -26.53
CA VAL A 460 -1.63 29.81 -26.24
C VAL A 460 -2.13 30.78 -27.31
N GLN A 461 -1.96 30.47 -28.60
CA GLN A 461 -2.42 31.34 -29.69
C GLN A 461 -3.95 31.49 -29.73
N ALA A 462 -4.69 30.41 -29.48
CA ALA A 462 -6.15 30.41 -29.50
C ALA A 462 -6.73 31.28 -28.37
N ARG A 463 -6.20 31.15 -27.15
CA ARG A 463 -6.62 31.95 -25.99
C ARG A 463 -6.36 33.44 -26.17
N ILE A 464 -5.19 33.82 -26.71
CA ILE A 464 -4.88 35.24 -26.97
C ILE A 464 -5.85 35.82 -28.01
N LYS A 465 -6.22 35.04 -29.03
CA LYS A 465 -7.26 35.39 -30.02
C LYS A 465 -8.71 35.30 -29.50
N MET A 466 -8.94 34.91 -28.24
CA MET A 466 -10.26 34.66 -27.64
C MET A 466 -11.13 33.67 -28.44
N MET A 467 -10.52 32.55 -28.88
CA MET A 467 -11.19 31.46 -29.61
C MET A 467 -10.75 30.09 -29.08
N THR A 468 -11.48 29.03 -29.43
CA THR A 468 -11.09 27.66 -29.10
C THR A 468 -9.92 27.18 -29.97
N VAL A 469 -9.22 26.14 -29.51
CA VAL A 469 -8.17 25.47 -30.29
C VAL A 469 -8.74 24.84 -31.57
N GLY A 470 -10.02 24.42 -31.55
CA GLY A 470 -10.71 23.91 -32.74
C GLY A 470 -10.85 24.98 -33.82
N GLU A 471 -11.42 26.13 -33.48
CA GLU A 471 -11.58 27.28 -34.40
C GLU A 471 -10.23 27.82 -34.87
N HIS A 472 -9.22 27.87 -34.00
CA HIS A 472 -7.88 28.29 -34.42
C HIS A 472 -7.25 27.30 -35.41
N LEU A 473 -7.45 26.00 -35.26
CA LEU A 473 -6.83 24.99 -36.13
C LEU A 473 -7.71 24.51 -37.30
N GLU A 474 -8.95 25.00 -37.41
CA GLU A 474 -9.90 24.66 -38.49
C GLU A 474 -9.26 24.74 -39.90
N PRO A 475 -8.52 25.80 -40.29
CA PRO A 475 -7.97 25.93 -41.64
C PRO A 475 -6.90 24.88 -42.03
N ILE A 476 -6.47 24.03 -41.10
CA ILE A 476 -5.52 22.94 -41.34
C ILE A 476 -6.06 21.55 -40.92
N SER A 477 -7.29 21.47 -40.40
CA SER A 477 -7.84 20.26 -39.77
C SER A 477 -8.99 19.60 -40.54
N GLU A 478 -9.29 20.06 -41.76
CA GLU A 478 -10.39 19.54 -42.62
C GLU A 478 -10.35 18.01 -42.86
N ALA A 479 -9.17 17.38 -42.70
CA ALA A 479 -8.95 15.95 -42.89
C ALA A 479 -8.59 15.19 -41.59
N GLY A 480 -8.78 15.81 -40.41
CA GLY A 480 -8.36 15.29 -39.10
C GLY A 480 -7.06 15.93 -38.59
N ASP A 481 -6.38 15.27 -37.63
CA ASP A 481 -5.17 15.77 -36.98
C ASP A 481 -4.12 16.27 -38.00
N PRO A 482 -3.75 17.58 -38.01
CA PRO A 482 -2.76 18.09 -38.95
C PRO A 482 -1.38 17.45 -38.71
N PRO A 483 -0.64 17.09 -39.79
CA PRO A 483 0.71 16.57 -39.64
C PRO A 483 1.63 17.63 -39.02
N MET A 484 2.60 17.19 -38.20
CA MET A 484 3.41 18.07 -37.34
C MET A 484 4.10 19.22 -38.09
N THR A 485 4.44 19.05 -39.37
CA THR A 485 4.98 20.12 -40.22
C THR A 485 3.93 21.20 -40.51
N VAL A 486 2.74 20.82 -40.98
CA VAL A 486 1.66 21.78 -41.29
C VAL A 486 1.24 22.56 -40.03
N LEU A 487 1.07 21.86 -38.89
CA LEU A 487 0.76 22.52 -37.61
C LEU A 487 1.84 23.54 -37.20
N ARG A 488 3.12 23.16 -37.32
CA ARG A 488 4.26 24.03 -37.00
C ARG A 488 4.30 25.26 -37.90
N ASP A 489 4.21 25.06 -39.21
CA ASP A 489 4.38 26.11 -40.20
C ASP A 489 3.20 27.11 -40.11
N TYR A 490 1.99 26.61 -39.84
CA TYR A 490 0.80 27.41 -39.52
C TYR A 490 0.95 28.25 -38.24
N LEU A 491 1.41 27.65 -37.14
CA LEU A 491 1.67 28.39 -35.89
C LEU A 491 2.74 29.46 -36.09
N GLN A 492 3.84 29.15 -36.80
CA GLN A 492 4.86 30.13 -37.17
C GLN A 492 4.30 31.29 -38.01
N GLN A 493 3.40 31.02 -38.96
CA GLN A 493 2.74 32.06 -39.77
C GLN A 493 1.87 33.00 -38.92
N HIS A 494 1.25 32.51 -37.83
CA HIS A 494 0.42 33.31 -36.95
C HIS A 494 1.17 34.01 -35.80
N ARG A 495 2.40 33.59 -35.44
CA ARG A 495 3.23 34.25 -34.41
C ARG A 495 3.27 35.78 -34.50
N PRO A 496 3.47 36.42 -35.67
CA PRO A 496 3.56 37.89 -35.76
C PRO A 496 2.29 38.63 -35.31
N ALA A 497 1.10 38.05 -35.55
CA ALA A 497 -0.16 38.66 -35.13
C ALA A 497 -0.33 38.61 -33.60
N ILE A 498 0.01 37.47 -32.99
CA ILE A 498 0.01 37.28 -31.53
C ILE A 498 1.00 38.22 -30.85
N ILE A 499 2.22 38.37 -31.41
CA ILE A 499 3.23 39.30 -30.91
C ILE A 499 2.72 40.75 -30.97
N ALA A 500 2.10 41.16 -32.07
CA ALA A 500 1.54 42.51 -32.22
C ALA A 500 0.39 42.79 -31.21
N GLN A 501 -0.47 41.80 -30.97
CA GLN A 501 -1.54 41.92 -29.96
C GLN A 501 -0.97 42.06 -28.54
N LEU A 502 0.00 41.22 -28.16
CA LEU A 502 0.68 41.32 -26.86
C LEU A 502 1.38 42.67 -26.67
N GLU A 503 1.95 43.26 -27.72
CA GLU A 503 2.55 44.60 -27.67
C GLU A 503 1.49 45.71 -27.57
N GLN A 504 0.33 45.55 -28.22
CA GLN A 504 -0.82 46.47 -28.09
C GLN A 504 -1.45 46.42 -26.69
N GLU A 505 -1.49 45.25 -26.04
CA GLU A 505 -1.94 45.06 -24.66
C GLU A 505 -0.89 45.47 -23.61
N GLY A 506 0.32 45.83 -24.03
CA GLY A 506 1.42 46.27 -23.16
C GLY A 506 2.30 45.15 -22.57
N HIS A 507 2.05 43.89 -22.91
CA HIS A 507 2.81 42.72 -22.49
C HIS A 507 4.12 42.52 -23.29
N THR A 508 4.93 43.57 -23.34
CA THR A 508 6.16 43.66 -24.14
C THR A 508 7.20 42.58 -23.81
N GLU A 509 7.30 42.15 -22.54
CA GLU A 509 8.19 41.04 -22.15
C GLU A 509 7.75 39.69 -22.71
N LEU A 510 6.44 39.41 -22.74
CA LEU A 510 5.89 38.17 -23.33
C LEU A 510 5.99 38.18 -24.86
N ALA A 511 5.74 39.34 -25.48
CA ALA A 511 5.99 39.54 -26.90
C ALA A 511 7.48 39.33 -27.26
N ALA A 512 8.40 39.87 -26.45
CA ALA A 512 9.84 39.69 -26.63
C ALA A 512 10.28 38.23 -26.40
N TYR A 513 9.72 37.53 -25.42
CA TYR A 513 9.94 36.09 -25.24
C TYR A 513 9.44 35.32 -26.47
N TYR A 514 8.17 35.51 -26.87
CA TYR A 514 7.56 34.70 -27.93
C TYR A 514 8.16 34.96 -29.33
N ARG A 515 8.62 36.19 -29.58
CA ARG A 515 9.44 36.56 -30.75
C ARG A 515 10.77 35.79 -30.83
N ASN A 516 11.35 35.39 -29.69
CA ASN A 516 12.63 34.67 -29.61
C ASN A 516 12.48 33.18 -29.26
N ALA A 517 11.27 32.72 -28.92
CA ALA A 517 11.00 31.33 -28.52
C ALA A 517 11.30 30.36 -29.69
N PRO A 518 11.91 29.19 -29.45
CA PRO A 518 12.16 28.22 -30.50
C PRO A 518 10.86 27.73 -31.15
N THR A 519 10.97 27.18 -32.36
CA THR A 519 9.85 26.63 -33.15
C THR A 519 9.06 25.50 -32.44
N VAL A 520 9.63 24.93 -31.38
CA VAL A 520 9.01 23.92 -30.51
C VAL A 520 9.49 24.21 -29.09
N ASP A 521 8.78 25.07 -28.35
CA ASP A 521 9.12 25.41 -26.96
C ASP A 521 8.22 24.63 -25.97
N PRO A 522 8.76 23.65 -25.21
CA PRO A 522 7.98 22.89 -24.24
C PRO A 522 7.58 23.69 -22.99
N GLN A 523 8.12 24.90 -22.77
CA GLN A 523 7.80 25.77 -21.63
C GLN A 523 6.78 26.87 -21.96
N ILE A 524 6.26 26.95 -23.20
CA ILE A 524 5.42 28.07 -23.62
C ILE A 524 4.17 28.27 -22.74
N GLN A 525 3.45 27.20 -22.40
CA GLN A 525 2.30 27.27 -21.47
C GLN A 525 2.69 27.77 -20.07
N GLU A 526 3.87 27.39 -19.56
CA GLU A 526 4.39 27.84 -18.25
C GLU A 526 4.68 29.35 -18.27
N LYS A 527 5.19 29.88 -19.39
CA LYS A 527 5.48 31.31 -19.56
C LYS A 527 4.23 32.17 -19.77
N PHE A 528 3.19 31.64 -20.41
CA PHE A 528 1.93 32.36 -20.62
C PHE A 528 0.90 32.19 -19.49
N ALA A 529 1.07 31.21 -18.60
CA ALA A 529 0.16 31.01 -17.45
C ALA A 529 -0.07 32.27 -16.58
N PRO A 530 0.93 33.12 -16.25
CA PRO A 530 0.70 34.34 -15.49
C PRO A 530 -0.18 35.38 -16.22
N TYR A 531 -0.12 35.43 -17.56
CA TYR A 531 -0.97 36.30 -18.37
C TYR A 531 -2.42 35.82 -18.36
N PHE A 532 -2.66 34.52 -18.53
CA PHE A 532 -4.02 33.95 -18.42
C PHE A 532 -4.59 33.97 -17.00
N ALA A 533 -3.75 33.99 -15.96
CA ALA A 533 -4.17 34.15 -14.57
C ALA A 533 -4.40 35.63 -14.17
N GLY A 534 -3.81 36.59 -14.88
CA GLY A 534 -3.99 38.03 -14.68
C GLY A 534 -5.12 38.64 -15.52
N ALA A 535 -5.45 38.01 -16.65
CA ALA A 535 -6.67 38.33 -17.40
C ALA A 535 -7.90 38.09 -16.51
N PRO A 536 -8.90 39.00 -16.47
CA PRO A 536 -10.16 38.70 -15.81
C PRO A 536 -10.81 37.51 -16.51
N ALA A 537 -11.26 36.51 -15.74
CA ALA A 537 -11.98 35.36 -16.27
C ALA A 537 -13.29 35.84 -16.92
N GLY A 538 -13.27 35.97 -18.26
CA GLY A 538 -14.25 36.72 -19.02
C GLY A 538 -15.09 35.84 -19.93
N GLN A 539 -16.41 35.99 -19.74
CA GLN A 539 -17.51 35.96 -20.73
C GLN A 539 -17.39 34.96 -21.89
#